data_AF-A0A3B9MGH3-F1
#
_entry.id   AF-A0A3B9MGH3-F1
#
_cell.length_a   1.000
_cell.length_b   1.000
_cell.length_c   1.000
_cell.angle_alpha   90.00
_cell.angle_beta   90.00
_cell.angle_gamma   90.00
#
_symmetry.space_group_name_H-M   'P 1'
#
loop_
_entity.id
_entity.type
_entity.pdbx_description
1 polymer ?
#
loop_
_entity_poly.entity_id
_entity_poly.type
_entity_poly.pdbx_seq_one_letter_code
_entity_poly.pdbx_strand_id
1 'polypeptide(L)'
;IYPARSMPTKKEDHLGFMDVWYPIQVKQKDKAGRPDIDSFEAAMMRENRTKGFFVSFAFSRDALTEIDAFFRRESRVIIPLTVRDILDEELASKLA
;
A
#
# COMPACT_ATOMS: atom_id res chain seq x y z
N ILE A 1 -2.90 -4.92 9.60
CA ILE A 1 -3.10 -4.46 8.21
C ILE A 1 -4.58 -4.11 8.08
N TYR A 2 -4.91 -2.90 7.61
CA TYR A 2 -6.31 -2.48 7.43
C TYR A 2 -6.57 -2.13 5.95
N PRO A 3 -7.69 -2.58 5.36
CA PRO A 3 -8.08 -2.15 4.03
C PRO A 3 -8.23 -0.63 3.99
N ALA A 4 -7.79 0.03 2.91
CA ALA A 4 -7.91 1.48 2.79
C ALA A 4 -9.36 2.01 2.94
N ARG A 5 -10.35 1.16 2.71
CA ARG A 5 -11.79 1.46 2.88
C ARG A 5 -12.33 1.23 4.29
N SER A 6 -11.51 0.68 5.19
CA SER A 6 -11.90 0.26 6.54
C SER A 6 -10.84 0.67 7.53
N MET A 7 -10.47 1.96 7.49
CA MET A 7 -9.50 2.54 8.41
C MET A 7 -10.08 2.58 9.83
N PRO A 8 -9.26 2.31 10.86
CA PRO A 8 -9.69 2.44 12.25
C PRO A 8 -10.05 3.89 12.57
N THR A 9 -11.11 4.09 13.36
CA THR A 9 -11.47 5.40 13.88
C THR A 9 -10.50 5.79 15.00
N LYS A 10 -9.93 6.99 14.91
CA LYS A 10 -8.99 7.53 15.90
C LYS A 10 -9.73 7.70 17.24
N LYS A 11 -9.43 6.88 18.23
CA LYS A 11 -9.85 7.08 19.62
C LYS A 11 -8.81 7.96 20.32
N GLU A 12 -9.26 8.95 21.09
CA GLU A 12 -8.41 9.68 22.03
C GLU A 12 -7.98 8.69 23.12
N ASP A 13 -6.85 8.03 22.91
CA ASP A 13 -6.27 7.14 23.89
C ASP A 13 -4.80 7.53 24.10
N HIS A 14 -4.34 7.47 25.35
CA HIS A 14 -3.01 7.90 25.78
C HIS A 14 -1.86 7.02 25.23
N LEU A 15 -2.19 6.08 24.35
CA LEU A 15 -1.31 5.10 23.71
C LEU A 15 -1.10 5.37 22.21
N GLY A 16 -1.13 6.64 21.77
CA GLY A 16 -0.98 7.00 20.35
C GLY A 16 0.28 6.46 19.64
N PHE A 17 1.30 6.02 20.39
CA PHE A 17 2.47 5.32 19.84
C PHE A 17 2.20 3.86 19.42
N MET A 18 1.09 3.27 19.87
CA MET A 18 0.62 1.94 19.47
C MET A 18 -0.23 1.96 18.19
N ASP A 19 -0.58 3.13 17.66
CA ASP A 19 -1.34 3.29 16.40
C ASP A 19 -0.46 3.08 15.16
N VAL A 20 0.34 2.00 15.16
CA VAL A 20 1.17 1.61 14.02
C VAL A 20 0.42 0.55 13.23
N TRP A 21 -0.15 0.97 12.10
CA TRP A 21 -0.71 0.06 11.11
C TRP A 21 -0.37 0.52 9.69
N TYR A 22 -0.40 -0.46 8.78
CA TYR A 22 -0.08 -0.25 7.38
C TYR A 22 -1.37 -0.36 6.54
N PRO A 23 -1.76 0.70 5.80
CA PRO A 23 -2.84 0.63 4.83
C PRO A 23 -2.49 -0.38 3.74
N ILE A 24 -3.50 -1.17 3.35
CA ILE A 24 -3.43 -2.02 2.15
C ILE A 24 -4.54 -1.67 1.18
N GLN A 25 -4.21 -1.58 -0.10
CA GLN A 25 -5.19 -1.51 -1.18
C GLN A 25 -4.96 -2.67 -2.15
N VAL A 26 -6.01 -3.45 -2.39
CA VAL A 26 -6.00 -4.55 -3.35
C VAL A 26 -6.87 -4.17 -4.54
N LYS A 27 -6.41 -4.43 -5.77
CA LYS A 27 -7.17 -4.19 -7.00
C LYS A 27 -7.19 -5.45 -7.87
N GLN A 28 -8.38 -6.02 -8.06
CA GLN A 28 -8.62 -7.11 -9.00
C GLN A 28 -8.83 -6.55 -10.41
N LYS A 29 -7.74 -6.16 -11.06
CA LYS A 29 -7.72 -5.74 -12.47
C LYS A 29 -6.38 -6.08 -13.08
N ASP A 30 -6.35 -6.16 -14.39
CA ASP A 30 -5.15 -6.54 -15.16
C ASP A 30 -3.94 -5.67 -14.79
N LYS A 31 -4.13 -4.34 -14.76
CA LYS A 31 -3.05 -3.39 -14.44
C LYS A 31 -3.50 -2.20 -13.61
N ALA A 32 -2.85 -1.97 -12.47
CA ALA A 32 -2.93 -0.73 -11.70
C ALA A 32 -2.29 0.43 -12.46
N GLY A 33 -2.98 1.57 -12.50
CA GLY A 33 -2.52 2.77 -13.18
C GLY A 33 -2.24 3.90 -12.19
N ARG A 34 -1.63 4.98 -12.68
CA ARG A 34 -1.34 6.18 -11.89
C ARG A 34 -2.54 6.70 -11.07
N PRO A 35 -3.78 6.77 -11.61
CA PRO A 35 -4.92 7.25 -10.82
C PRO A 35 -5.23 6.40 -9.58
N ASP A 36 -4.92 5.10 -9.62
CA ASP A 36 -5.10 4.24 -8.45
C ASP A 36 -4.04 4.51 -7.37
N ILE A 37 -2.81 4.81 -7.79
CA ILE A 37 -1.72 5.18 -6.90
C ILE A 37 -1.98 6.54 -6.29
N ASP A 38 -2.33 7.56 -7.09
CA ASP A 38 -2.68 8.90 -6.61
C ASP A 38 -3.78 8.85 -5.53
N SER A 39 -4.80 8.02 -5.75
CA SER A 39 -5.89 7.81 -4.78
C SER A 39 -5.39 7.20 -3.47
N PHE A 40 -4.43 6.27 -3.55
CA PHE A 40 -3.85 5.61 -2.38
C PHE A 40 -2.90 6.53 -1.62
N GLU A 41 -2.10 7.34 -2.31
CA GLU A 41 -1.28 8.40 -1.71
C GLU A 41 -2.13 9.35 -0.90
N ALA A 42 -3.24 9.83 -1.48
CA ALA A 42 -4.18 10.70 -0.78
C ALA A 42 -4.70 10.06 0.52
N ALA A 43 -4.99 8.76 0.52
CA ALA A 43 -5.39 8.04 1.72
C ALA A 43 -4.25 7.95 2.76
N MET A 44 -3.03 7.63 2.32
CA MET A 44 -1.86 7.59 3.22
C MET A 44 -1.56 8.96 3.85
N MET A 45 -1.65 10.04 3.07
CA MET A 45 -1.44 11.40 3.54
C MET A 45 -2.49 11.79 4.59
N ARG A 46 -3.78 11.58 4.30
CA ARG A 46 -4.88 11.87 5.23
C ARG A 46 -4.73 11.13 6.56
N GLU A 47 -4.30 9.89 6.51
CA GLU A 47 -4.13 9.04 7.70
C GLU A 47 -2.74 9.16 8.34
N ASN A 48 -1.88 10.05 7.85
CA ASN A 48 -0.50 10.22 8.30
C ASN A 48 0.33 8.92 8.36
N ARG A 49 0.18 8.04 7.37
CA ARG A 49 0.89 6.75 7.30
C ARG A 49 2.19 6.88 6.49
N THR A 50 3.27 6.31 7.04
CA THR A 50 4.63 6.34 6.45
C THR A 50 4.90 5.18 5.51
N LYS A 51 4.16 4.06 5.64
CA LYS A 51 4.31 2.87 4.80
C LYS A 51 2.95 2.28 4.47
N GLY A 52 2.75 1.83 3.24
CA GLY A 52 1.54 1.16 2.77
C GLY A 52 1.85 0.09 1.73
N PHE A 53 0.89 -0.80 1.49
CA PHE A 53 1.00 -1.89 0.52
C PHE A 53 -0.07 -1.74 -0.55
N PHE A 54 0.33 -1.88 -1.81
CA PHE A 54 -0.60 -1.86 -2.94
C PHE A 54 -0.47 -3.16 -3.71
N VAL A 55 -1.56 -3.92 -3.83
CA VAL A 55 -1.58 -5.24 -4.47
C VAL A 55 -2.38 -5.18 -5.78
N SER A 56 -1.80 -5.65 -6.87
CA SER A 56 -2.48 -5.78 -8.17
C SER A 56 -1.92 -6.96 -8.98
N PHE A 57 -2.49 -7.27 -10.16
CA PHE A 57 -1.90 -8.28 -11.04
C PHE A 57 -0.68 -7.75 -11.79
N ALA A 58 -0.69 -6.47 -12.18
CA ALA A 58 0.44 -5.77 -12.74
C ALA A 58 0.36 -4.26 -12.47
N PHE A 59 1.43 -3.52 -12.74
CA PHE A 59 1.48 -2.06 -12.65
C PHE A 59 1.85 -1.45 -14.00
N SER A 60 1.30 -0.28 -14.30
CA SER A 60 1.78 0.53 -15.42
C SER A 60 3.10 1.20 -15.07
N ARG A 61 3.88 1.56 -16.10
CA ARG A 61 5.12 2.31 -15.93
C ARG A 61 4.88 3.62 -15.19
N ASP A 62 3.79 4.31 -15.52
CA ASP A 62 3.43 5.58 -14.87
C ASP A 62 3.04 5.38 -13.40
N ALA A 63 2.41 4.25 -13.06
CA ALA A 63 2.11 3.91 -11.67
C ALA A 63 3.39 3.72 -10.85
N LEU A 64 4.36 2.97 -11.37
CA LEU A 64 5.66 2.79 -10.71
C LEU A 64 6.44 4.11 -10.60
N THR A 65 6.40 4.93 -11.65
CA THR A 65 7.04 6.26 -11.65
C THR A 65 6.44 7.17 -10.57
N GLU A 66 5.12 7.13 -10.39
CA GLU A 66 4.46 7.92 -9.34
C GLU A 66 4.80 7.38 -7.95
N ILE A 67 4.83 6.06 -7.72
CA ILE A 67 5.26 5.46 -6.44
C ILE A 67 6.65 6.00 -6.04
N ASP A 68 7.60 6.02 -6.98
CA ASP A 68 8.94 6.56 -6.74
C ASP A 68 8.92 8.08 -6.47
N ALA A 69 8.07 8.81 -7.19
CA ALA A 69 7.91 10.26 -7.02
C ALA A 69 7.33 10.61 -5.64
N PHE A 70 6.35 9.83 -5.16
CA PHE A 70 5.75 9.98 -3.84
C PHE A 70 6.77 9.77 -2.73
N PHE A 71 7.63 8.76 -2.84
CA PHE A 71 8.70 8.56 -1.87
C PHE A 71 9.64 9.77 -1.80
N ARG A 72 10.06 10.31 -2.95
CA ARG A 72 10.93 11.50 -3.00
C ARG A 72 10.27 12.76 -2.46
N ARG A 73 8.96 12.93 -2.68
CA ARG A 73 8.19 14.13 -2.30
C ARG A 73 7.77 14.12 -0.82
N GLU A 74 7.34 12.97 -0.31
CA GLU A 74 6.68 12.85 0.99
C GLU A 74 7.45 12.00 2.00
N SER A 75 8.54 11.34 1.59
CA SER A 75 9.26 10.34 2.40
C SER A 75 8.36 9.22 2.95
N ARG A 76 7.32 8.87 2.19
CA ARG A 76 6.37 7.79 2.48
C ARG A 76 6.53 6.67 1.47
N VAL A 77 6.49 5.43 1.94
CA VAL A 77 6.80 4.24 1.12
C VAL A 77 5.52 3.52 0.73
N ILE A 78 5.30 3.34 -0.56
CA ILE A 78 4.32 2.38 -1.09
C ILE A 78 5.09 1.16 -1.57
N ILE A 79 4.75 -0.02 -1.05
CA ILE A 79 5.28 -1.29 -1.55
C ILE A 79 4.29 -1.84 -2.59
N PRO A 80 4.60 -1.77 -3.90
CA PRO A 80 3.82 -2.46 -4.91
C PRO A 80 4.12 -3.96 -4.83
N LEU A 81 3.08 -4.78 -4.71
CA LEU A 81 3.16 -6.24 -4.78
C LEU A 81 2.26 -6.72 -5.91
N THR A 82 2.79 -7.60 -6.75
CA THR A 82 1.96 -8.36 -7.66
C THR A 82 1.39 -9.59 -6.96
N VAL A 83 0.25 -10.11 -7.45
CA VAL A 83 -0.27 -11.41 -6.99
C VAL A 83 0.78 -12.51 -7.19
N ARG A 84 1.58 -12.42 -8.26
CA ARG A 84 2.67 -13.35 -8.52
C ARG A 84 3.74 -13.31 -7.43
N ASP A 85 4.17 -12.11 -7.01
CA ASP A 85 5.17 -11.96 -5.94
C ASP A 85 4.72 -12.67 -4.65
N ILE A 86 3.43 -12.55 -4.31
CA ILE A 86 2.83 -13.20 -3.13
C ILE A 86 2.80 -14.73 -3.28
N LEU A 87 2.40 -15.24 -4.45
CA LEU A 87 2.32 -16.68 -4.71
C LEU A 87 3.70 -17.33 -4.75
N ASP A 88 4.69 -16.64 -5.33
CA ASP A 88 6.06 -17.14 -5.44
C ASP A 88 6.71 -17.25 -4.04
N GLU A 89 6.45 -16.29 -3.14
CA GLU A 89 6.86 -16.39 -1.73
C GLU A 89 6.19 -17.57 -0.99
N GLU A 90 4.88 -17.77 -1.16
CA GLU A 90 4.16 -18.86 -0.51
C GLU A 90 4.64 -20.23 -1.01
N LEU A 91 4.92 -20.35 -2.32
CA LEU A 91 5.47 -21.56 -2.91
C LEU A 91 6.87 -21.85 -2.37
N ALA A 92 7.74 -20.84 -2.30
CA ALA A 92 9.08 -20.99 -1.72
C ALA A 92 9.02 -21.47 -0.26
N SER A 93 8.08 -20.95 0.54
CA SER A 93 7.89 -21.39 1.93
C SER A 93 7.40 -22.84 2.05
N LYS A 94 6.66 -23.37 1.08
CA LYS A 94 6.19 -24.77 1.09
C LYS A 94 7.25 -25.77 0.63
N LEU A 95 8.29 -25.30 -0.07
CA LEU A 95 9.37 -26.12 -0.62
C LEU A 95 10.62 -26.17 0.28
N ALA A 96 10.67 -25.36 1.35
CA ALA A 96 11.71 -25.35 2.38
C ALA A 96 11.33 -26.27 3.55
#